data_AF-A0A7J8QHB8-F1
#
_entry.id   AF-A0A7J8QHB8-F1
#
_cell.length_a   1.000
_cell.length_b   1.000
_cell.length_c   1.000
_cell.angle_alpha   90.00
_cell.angle_beta   90.00
_cell.angle_gamma   90.00
#
_symmetry.space_group_name_H-M   'P 1'
#
loop_
_entity.id
_entity.type
_entity.pdbx_description
1 polymer ?
#
loop_
_entity_poly.entity_id
_entity_poly.type
_entity_poly.pdbx_seq_one_letter_code
_entity_poly.pdbx_strand_id
1 'polypeptide(L)' 'KENGPRTVKDVKLISAGKILENNKTLGECQSPLCDIPGGVTTMHVVVQPPPVEK' A
#
# COMPACT_ATOMS: atom_id res chain seq x y z
N LYS A 1 19.55 8.49 11.67
CA LYS A 1 19.30 7.59 10.52
C LYS A 1 17.85 7.80 10.09
N GLU A 2 17.61 8.47 8.97
CA GLU A 2 16.26 8.72 8.45
C GLU A 2 15.85 7.49 7.62
N ASN A 3 15.17 6.53 8.25
CA ASN A 3 14.76 5.27 7.60
C ASN A 3 13.30 5.31 7.09
N GLY A 4 12.67 6.48 7.08
CA GLY A 4 11.28 6.66 6.68
C GLY A 4 11.14 6.98 5.19
N PRO A 5 9.93 6.84 4.62
CA PRO A 5 9.65 7.34 3.29
C PRO A 5 9.81 8.86 3.26
N ARG A 6 10.46 9.39 2.22
CA ARG A 6 10.61 10.83 1.99
C ARG A 6 9.45 11.38 1.17
N THR A 7 8.92 10.55 0.27
CA THR A 7 7.79 10.91 -0.59
C THR A 7 6.76 9.79 -0.64
N VAL A 8 5.55 10.10 -1.09
CA VAL A 8 4.51 9.09 -1.33
C VAL A 8 4.91 8.04 -2.38
N LYS A 9 5.84 8.37 -3.28
CA LYS A 9 6.34 7.43 -4.30
C LYS A 9 7.25 6.36 -3.69
N ASP A 10 7.74 6.60 -2.47
CA ASP A 10 8.59 5.65 -1.76
C ASP A 10 7.75 4.57 -1.07
N VAL A 11 6.42 4.67 -1.13
CA VAL A 11 5.50 3.81 -0.38
C VAL A 11 4.66 2.97 -1.33
N LYS A 12 4.58 1.68 -1.03
CA LYS A 12 3.62 0.76 -1.65
C LYS A 12 2.74 0.14 -0.58
N LEU A 13 1.42 0.23 -0.77
CA LEU A 13 0.44 -0.45 0.06
C LEU A 13 0.13 -1.83 -0.52
N ILE A 14 0.08 -2.84 0.35
CA ILE A 14 -0.23 -4.20 -0.03
C ILE A 14 -1.41 -4.70 0.80
N SER A 15 -2.48 -5.12 0.13
CA SER A 15 -3.65 -5.77 0.73
C SER A 15 -3.92 -7.09 0.03
N ALA A 16 -4.22 -8.15 0.80
CA ALA A 16 -4.53 -9.49 0.27
C ALA A 16 -3.53 -10.01 -0.79
N GLY A 17 -2.23 -9.69 -0.63
CA GLY A 17 -1.18 -10.09 -1.57
C GLY A 17 -1.07 -9.24 -2.85
N LYS A 18 -1.83 -8.15 -2.98
CA LYS A 18 -1.81 -7.23 -4.13
C LYS A 18 -1.29 -5.85 -3.74
N ILE A 19 -0.45 -5.25 -4.58
CA ILE A 19 -0.07 -3.84 -4.46
C ILE A 19 -1.25 -2.98 -4.90
N LEU A 20 -1.61 -1.97 -4.10
CA LEU A 20 -2.69 -1.04 -4.43
C LEU A 20 -2.17 0.10 -5.31
N GLU A 21 -2.97 0.51 -6.29
CA GLU A 21 -2.65 1.61 -7.21
C GLU A 21 -3.23 2.93 -6.68
N ASN A 22 -2.46 4.02 -6.79
CA ASN A 22 -2.83 5.32 -6.23
C ASN A 22 -4.07 5.98 -6.86
N ASN A 23 -4.48 5.53 -8.05
CA ASN A 23 -5.64 6.02 -8.77
C ASN A 23 -6.92 5.18 -8.51
N LYS A 24 -6.86 4.19 -7.63
CA LYS A 24 -8.01 3.38 -7.22
C LYS A 24 -8.47 3.73 -5.82
N THR A 25 -9.78 3.64 -5.60
CA THR A 25 -10.39 3.76 -4.29
C THR A 25 -10.27 2.45 -3.50
N LEU A 26 -10.45 2.51 -2.18
CA LEU A 26 -10.43 1.30 -1.34
C LEU A 26 -11.57 0.32 -1.69
N GLY A 27 -12.72 0.83 -2.15
CA GLY A 27 -13.83 -0.02 -2.59
C GLY A 27 -13.47 -0.85 -3.83
N GLU A 28 -12.68 -0.30 -4.74
CA GLU A 28 -12.18 -1.03 -5.91
C GLU A 28 -11.06 -2.02 -5.57
N CYS A 29 -10.39 -1.83 -4.43
CA CYS A 29 -9.36 -2.72 -3.90
C CYS A 29 -9.91 -3.79 -2.95
N GLN A 30 -11.22 -3.77 -2.66
CA GLN A 30 -11.82 -4.64 -1.66
C GLN A 30 -11.68 -6.12 -2.05
N SER A 31 -11.13 -6.92 -1.14
CA SER A 31 -11.03 -8.36 -1.25
C SER A 31 -12.24 -9.02 -0.59
N PRO A 32 -12.98 -9.88 -1.30
CA PRO A 32 -14.11 -10.63 -0.73
C PRO A 32 -13.74 -11.50 0.47
N LEU A 33 -12.46 -11.81 0.64
CA LEU A 33 -11.95 -12.71 1.68
C LEU A 33 -11.41 -11.96 2.90
N CYS A 34 -11.06 -10.68 2.77
CA CYS A 34 -10.29 -9.96 3.79
C CYS A 34 -11.02 -8.76 4.39
N ASP A 35 -12.04 -8.23 3.70
CA ASP A 35 -12.72 -7.00 4.10
C ASP A 35 -14.09 -7.32 4.71
N ILE A 36 -14.07 -7.65 6.00
CA ILE A 36 -15.27 -7.97 6.79
C ILE A 36 -15.93 -6.65 7.23
N PRO A 37 -17.24 -6.45 6.98
CA PRO A 37 -17.96 -5.27 7.45
C PRO A 37 -17.84 -5.08 8.97
N GLY A 38 -17.44 -3.87 9.39
CA GLY A 38 -17.20 -3.55 10.81
C GLY A 38 -15.89 -4.10 11.38
N GLY A 39 -15.12 -4.85 10.58
CA GLY A 39 -13.75 -5.29 10.92
C GLY A 39 -12.70 -4.25 10.53
N VAL A 40 -11.47 -4.45 11.01
CA VAL A 40 -10.30 -3.65 10.62
C VAL A 40 -9.53 -4.38 9.53
N THR A 41 -9.24 -3.69 8.42
CA THR A 41 -8.37 -4.20 7.37
C THR A 41 -6.93 -3.78 7.65
N THR A 42 -6.06 -4.75 7.95
CA THR A 42 -4.62 -4.52 8.10
C THR A 42 -3.92 -4.68 6.76
N MET A 43 -3.14 -3.67 6.36
CA MET A 43 -2.34 -3.68 5.12
C MET A 43 -0.84 -3.68 5.44
N HIS A 44 -0.04 -4.24 4.55
CA HIS A 44 1.42 -4.13 4.63
C HIS A 44 1.87 -2.87 3.91
N VAL A 45 2.87 -2.19 4.48
CA VAL A 45 3.52 -1.02 3.90
C VAL A 45 4.96 -1.39 3.56
N VAL A 46 5.37 -1.15 2.32
CA VAL A 46 6.76 -1.29 1.89
C VAL A 46 7.33 0.10 1.59
N VAL A 47 8.46 0.42 2.23
CA VAL A 47 9.24 1.61 1.93
C VAL A 47 10.33 1.24 0.93
N GLN A 48 10.17 1.68 -0.31
CA GLN A 48 11.10 1.45 -1.41
C GLN A 48 11.53 2.80 -1.98
N PRO A 49 12.77 3.25 -1.73
CA PRO A 49 13.30 4.46 -2.36
C PRO A 49 13.21 4.38 -3.89
N PRO A 50 12.97 5.51 -4.58
CA PRO A 50 12.96 5.52 -6.04
C PRO A 50 14.33 5.09 -6.56
N PRO A 51 14.39 4.39 -7.71
CA PRO A 51 15.66 4.11 -8.35
C PRO A 51 16.37 5.43 -8.62
N VAL A 52 17.66 5.49 -8.27
CA VAL A 52 18.50 6.62 -8.67
C VAL A 52 18.67 6.50 -10.18
N GLU A 53 18.05 7.41 -10.94
CA GLU A 53 18.28 7.52 -12.38
C GLU A 53 19.78 7.78 -12.59
N LYS A 54 20.43 6.92 -13.40
CA LYS A 54 21.85 7.03 -13.74
C LYS A 54 22.04 7.99 -14.90
#